data_AF-A0A9E5NYV9-F1
#
_entry.id   AF-A0A9E5NYV9-F1
#
_cell.length_a   1.000
_cell.length_b   1.000
_cell.length_c   1.000
_cell.angle_alpha   90.00
_cell.angle_beta   90.00
_cell.angle_gamma   90.00
#
_symmetry.space_group_name_H-M   'P 1'
#
loop_
_entity.id
_entity.type
_entity.pdbx_description
1 polymer ?
#
loop_
_entity_poly.entity_id
_entity_poly.type
_entity_poly.pdbx_seq_one_letter_code
_entity_poly.pdbx_strand_id
1 'polypeptide(L)'
;MKELVEKIVQALVDYPEEVRVREIEGPRTNIVEIRVSKPDIGKLIGRAGKNISALRIIVAGAGKGRRYMVEVVEEDRPLSQERQSQEDRNQETD
;
A
#
# COMPACT_ATOMS: atom_id res chain seq x y z
N MET A 1 12.42 2.87 0.13
CA MET A 1 11.85 1.58 0.60
C MET A 1 10.90 0.97 -0.43
N LYS A 2 10.10 1.81 -1.11
CA LYS A 2 9.16 1.42 -2.17
C LYS A 2 9.61 0.26 -3.07
N GLU A 3 10.71 0.42 -3.81
CA GLU A 3 11.14 -0.55 -4.84
C GLU A 3 11.41 -1.96 -4.28
N LEU A 4 11.99 -2.06 -3.08
CA LEU A 4 12.21 -3.34 -2.42
C LEU A 4 10.89 -4.05 -2.12
N VAL A 5 9.94 -3.33 -1.54
CA VAL A 5 8.63 -3.87 -1.18
C VAL A 5 7.85 -4.24 -2.44
N GLU A 6 7.87 -3.40 -3.46
CA GLU A 6 7.22 -3.63 -4.75
C GLU A 6 7.71 -4.92 -5.40
N LYS A 7 9.04 -5.13 -5.49
CA LYS A 7 9.61 -6.38 -6.04
C LYS A 7 9.23 -7.62 -5.25
N ILE A 8 9.25 -7.54 -3.91
CA ILE A 8 8.86 -8.68 -3.06
C ILE A 8 7.38 -9.01 -3.27
N VAL A 9 6.52 -8.01 -3.25
CA VAL A 9 5.06 -8.21 -3.38
C VAL A 9 4.72 -8.75 -4.76
N GLN A 10 5.31 -8.21 -5.83
CA GLN A 10 5.12 -8.70 -7.20
C GLN A 10 5.47 -10.18 -7.38
N ALA A 11 6.44 -10.69 -6.62
CA ALA A 11 6.82 -12.11 -6.68
C ALA A 11 5.86 -13.04 -5.90
N LEU A 12 4.94 -12.51 -5.09
CA LEU A 12 4.04 -13.27 -4.22
C LEU A 12 2.60 -13.37 -4.74
N VAL A 13 2.27 -12.61 -5.77
CA VAL A 13 0.90 -12.37 -6.24
C VAL A 13 0.72 -12.83 -7.68
N ASP A 14 -0.53 -13.02 -8.12
CA ASP A 14 -0.83 -13.43 -9.50
C ASP A 14 -0.85 -12.24 -10.48
N TYR A 15 -1.22 -11.06 -10.00
CA TYR A 15 -1.37 -9.84 -10.80
C TYR A 15 -0.29 -8.82 -10.41
N PRO A 16 1.00 -9.05 -10.74
CA PRO A 16 2.11 -8.16 -10.37
C PRO A 16 1.98 -6.74 -10.94
N GLU A 17 1.26 -6.58 -12.05
CA GLU A 17 0.94 -5.30 -12.69
C GLU A 17 -0.07 -4.46 -11.89
N GLU A 18 -0.87 -5.10 -11.02
CA GLU A 18 -1.82 -4.41 -10.14
C GLU A 18 -1.21 -4.03 -8.79
N VAL A 19 0.05 -4.42 -8.54
CA VAL A 19 0.77 -4.02 -7.33
C VAL A 19 1.10 -2.53 -7.40
N ARG A 20 0.61 -1.77 -6.43
CA ARG A 20 1.00 -0.36 -6.23
C ARG A 20 1.53 -0.16 -4.84
N VAL A 21 2.76 0.35 -4.76
CA VAL A 21 3.40 0.69 -3.48
C VAL A 21 3.60 2.19 -3.37
N ARG A 22 3.17 2.76 -2.25
CA ARG A 22 3.37 4.17 -1.91
C ARG A 22 4.17 4.27 -0.60
N GLU A 23 5.20 5.13 -0.61
CA GLU A 23 5.95 5.48 0.59
C GLU A 23 5.51 6.87 1.04
N ILE A 24 4.94 6.96 2.24
CA ILE A 24 4.53 8.21 2.87
C ILE A 24 5.59 8.53 3.92
N GLU A 25 6.31 9.63 3.70
CA GLU A 25 7.35 10.07 4.62
C GLU A 25 6.72 10.83 5.81
N GLY A 26 7.05 10.37 7.01
CA GLY A 26 6.65 11.04 8.26
C GLY A 26 7.87 11.53 9.04
N PRO A 27 7.69 12.34 10.09
CA PRO A 27 8.83 12.87 10.86
C PRO A 27 9.69 11.79 11.51
N ARG A 28 9.06 10.74 12.07
CA ARG A 28 9.74 9.62 12.77
C ARG A 28 9.54 8.25 12.12
N THR A 29 8.39 8.07 11.47
CA THR A 29 7.97 6.79 10.88
C THR A 29 7.51 7.04 9.46
N ASN A 30 8.04 6.26 8.52
CA ASN A 30 7.54 6.20 7.15
C ASN A 30 6.51 5.07 7.04
N ILE A 31 5.44 5.30 6.29
CA ILE A 31 4.41 4.29 6.03
C ILE A 31 4.61 3.78 4.60
N VAL A 32 4.66 2.46 4.44
CA VAL A 32 4.65 1.79 3.15
C VAL A 32 3.25 1.20 2.96
N GLU A 33 2.46 1.86 2.13
CA GLU A 33 1.16 1.36 1.72
C GLU A 33 1.32 0.45 0.51
N ILE A 34 0.67 -0.71 0.57
CA ILE A 34 0.64 -1.71 -0.49
C ILE A 34 -0.81 -1.89 -0.91
N ARG A 35 -1.06 -1.73 -2.21
CA ARG A 35 -2.32 -2.07 -2.86
C ARG A 35 -2.05 -3.18 -3.86
N VAL A 36 -2.95 -4.15 -3.89
CA VAL A 36 -2.92 -5.30 -4.79
C VAL A 36 -4.34 -5.60 -5.25
N SER A 37 -4.48 -6.44 -6.27
CA SER A 37 -5.78 -6.96 -6.69
C SER A 37 -6.50 -7.64 -5.51
N LYS A 38 -7.85 -7.58 -5.48
CA LYS A 38 -8.65 -8.28 -4.45
C LYS A 38 -8.27 -9.76 -4.27
N PRO A 39 -8.08 -10.58 -5.33
CA PRO A 39 -7.70 -11.99 -5.16
C PRO A 39 -6.29 -12.17 -4.57
N ASP A 40 -5.40 -11.18 -4.73
CA ASP A 40 -4.02 -11.27 -4.24
C ASP A 40 -3.85 -10.91 -2.76
N ILE A 41 -4.83 -10.24 -2.14
CA ILE A 41 -4.76 -9.88 -0.71
C ILE A 41 -4.50 -11.13 0.14
N GLY A 42 -5.25 -12.21 -0.10
CA GLY A 42 -5.08 -13.45 0.66
C GLY A 42 -3.67 -14.06 0.50
N LYS A 43 -3.07 -13.92 -0.68
CA LYS A 43 -1.71 -14.41 -0.99
C LYS A 43 -0.63 -13.56 -0.32
N LEU A 44 -0.81 -12.24 -0.35
CA LEU A 44 0.09 -11.28 0.30
C LEU A 44 0.06 -11.42 1.82
N ILE A 45 -1.11 -11.59 2.43
CA ILE A 45 -1.23 -11.86 3.86
C ILE A 45 -0.62 -13.23 4.18
N GLY A 46 -0.93 -14.24 3.36
CA GLY A 46 -0.49 -15.61 3.54
C GLY A 46 -1.19 -16.30 4.72
N ARG A 47 -1.02 -17.62 4.82
CA ARG A 47 -1.66 -18.43 5.87
C ARG A 47 -1.24 -17.93 7.26
N ALA A 48 -2.22 -17.60 8.10
CA ALA A 48 -2.01 -17.03 9.44
C ALA A 48 -1.14 -15.75 9.45
N GLY A 49 -1.13 -14.99 8.35
CA GLY A 49 -0.37 -13.74 8.26
C GLY A 49 1.15 -13.93 8.13
N LYS A 50 1.64 -15.13 7.78
CA LYS A 50 3.08 -15.40 7.71
C LYS A 50 3.81 -14.51 6.70
N ASN A 51 3.23 -14.29 5.52
CA ASN A 51 3.88 -13.52 4.46
C ASN A 51 3.98 -12.03 4.85
N ILE A 52 2.87 -11.44 5.31
CA ILE A 52 2.87 -10.03 5.72
C ILE A 52 3.76 -9.80 6.97
N SER A 53 3.83 -10.77 7.87
CA SER A 53 4.72 -10.71 9.04
C SER A 53 6.20 -10.74 8.62
N ALA A 54 6.58 -11.63 7.71
CA ALA A 54 7.93 -11.68 7.16
C ALA A 54 8.31 -10.38 6.44
N LEU A 55 7.39 -9.85 5.62
CA LEU A 55 7.59 -8.57 4.94
C LEU A 55 7.83 -7.42 5.93
N ARG A 56 7.04 -7.34 7.01
CA ARG A 56 7.21 -6.34 8.07
C ARG A 56 8.59 -6.44 8.74
N ILE A 57 9.08 -7.64 9.00
CA ILE A 57 10.42 -7.86 9.58
C ILE A 57 11.50 -7.36 8.62
N ILE A 58 11.40 -7.70 7.33
CA ILE A 58 12.36 -7.27 6.30
C ILE A 58 12.39 -5.74 6.20
N VAL A 59 11.21 -5.11 6.10
CA VAL A 59 11.09 -3.65 6.00
C VAL A 59 11.62 -2.95 7.25
N ALA A 60 11.33 -3.47 8.44
CA ALA A 60 11.85 -2.93 9.70
C ALA A 60 13.39 -3.03 9.78
N GLY A 61 13.98 -4.14 9.33
CA GLY A 61 15.43 -4.33 9.32
C GLY A 61 16.17 -3.52 8.26
N ALA A 62 15.52 -3.25 7.11
CA ALA A 62 16.09 -2.46 6.02
C ALA A 62 16.03 -0.93 6.27
N GLY A 63 15.22 -0.50 7.25
CA GLY A 63 15.06 0.90 7.64
C GLY A 63 16.29 1.45 8.38
N LYS A 64 17.31 1.90 7.64
CA LYS A 64 18.57 2.48 8.14
C LYS A 64 18.37 3.71 9.06
N GLY A 65 18.00 3.49 10.32
CA GLY A 65 17.72 4.55 11.30
C GLY A 65 16.37 5.24 11.14
N ARG A 66 15.52 4.78 10.20
CA ARG A 66 14.16 5.26 9.98
C ARG A 66 13.18 4.15 10.30
N ARG A 67 12.15 4.43 11.10
CA ARG A 67 11.12 3.45 11.39
C ARG A 67 10.19 3.32 10.19
N TYR A 68 9.87 2.09 9.82
CA TYR A 68 8.94 1.79 8.74
C TYR A 68 7.76 0.98 9.26
N MET A 69 6.57 1.24 8.73
CA MET A 69 5.35 0.47 8.97
C MET A 69 4.75 0.05 7.63
N VAL A 70 4.20 -1.17 7.57
CA VAL A 70 3.57 -1.71 6.36
C VAL A 70 2.07 -1.81 6.55
N GLU A 71 1.33 -1.17 5.66
CA GLU A 71 -0.13 -1.19 5.60
C GLU A 71 -0.58 -1.79 4.26
N VAL A 72 -1.48 -2.76 4.32
CA VAL A 72 -2.16 -3.30 3.14
C VAL A 72 -3.51 -2.62 3.08
N VAL A 73 -3.77 -1.91 1.98
CA VAL A 73 -4.98 -1.10 1.82
C VAL A 73 -5.89 -1.80 0.83
N GLU A 74 -7.12 -2.08 1.25
CA GLU A 74 -8.19 -2.51 0.35
C GLU A 74 -8.80 -1.27 -0.32
N GLU A 75 -8.94 -1.26 -1.65
CA GLU A 75 -9.75 -0.24 -2.32
C GLU A 75 -11.22 -0.51 -2.02
N ASP A 76 -11.69 0.04 -0.89
CA ASP A 76 -13.10 -0.03 -0.48
C ASP A 76 -13.91 1.19 -0.95
N ARG A 77 -13.39 1.96 -1.91
CA ARG A 77 -14.15 3.06 -2.53
C ARG A 77 -14.13 2.98 -4.05
N PRO A 78 -15.30 2.90 -4.71
CA PRO A 78 -15.36 3.17 -6.14
C PRO A 78 -14.90 4.61 -6.40
N LEU A 79 -14.04 4.78 -7.41
CA LEU A 79 -13.50 6.06 -7.91
C LEU A 79 -14.57 7.11 -8.31
N SER A 80 -15.86 6.74 -8.25
CA SER A 80 -16.99 7.64 -8.46
C SER A 80 -17.16 8.70 -7.36
N GLN A 81 -16.64 8.49 -6.15
CA GLN A 81 -16.79 9.47 -5.06
C GLN A 81 -15.71 10.57 -5.04
N GLU A 82 -14.54 10.36 -5.65
CA GLU A 82 -13.48 11.39 -5.70
C GLU A 82 -13.78 12.51 -6.71
N ARG A 83 -14.55 12.22 -7.77
CA ARG A 83 -14.94 13.23 -8.77
C ARG A 83 -16.02 14.19 -8.27
N GLN A 84 -16.94 13.70 -7.44
CA GLN A 84 -18.03 14.53 -6.91
C GLN A 84 -17.53 15.62 -5.94
N SER A 85 -16.49 15.35 -5.15
CA SER A 85 -15.94 16.33 -4.19
C SER A 85 -15.08 17.46 -4.81
N GLN A 86 -14.82 17.41 -6.12
CA GLN A 86 -14.13 18.48 -6.86
C GLN A 86 -15.10 19.34 -7.68
N GLU A 87 -16.22 18.79 -8.14
CA GLU A 87 -17.25 19.53 -8.87
C GLU A 87 -18.04 20.47 -7.96
N ASP A 88 -18.37 20.05 -6.73
CA ASP A 88 -19.11 20.88 -5.76
C ASP A 88 -18.34 22.15 -5.34
N ARG A 89 -16.99 22.12 -5.36
CA ARG A 89 -16.16 23.28 -4.98
C ARG A 89 -16.03 24.34 -6.06
N ASN A 90 -16.27 23.98 -7.32
CA ASN A 90 -16.15 24.90 -8.45
C ASN A 90 -17.48 25.61 -8.79
N GLN A 91 -18.58 25.30 -8.09
CA GLN A 91 -19.90 25.89 -8.33
C GLN A 91 -20.29 27.01 -7.33
N GLU A 92 -19.46 27.31 -6.32
CA GLU A 92 -19.71 28.38 -5.34
C GLU A 92 -19.01 29.72 -5.68
N THR A 93 -18.37 29.84 -6.84
CA THR A 93 -17.79 31.11 -7.32
C THR A 93 -18.42 31.52 -8.64
N ASP A 94 -19.69 31.94 -8.59
CA ASP A 94 -20.33 32.87 -9.53
C ASP A 94 -21.49 33.59 -8.82
#